data_AF-A0A7C1I180-F1
#
_entry.id   AF-A0A7C1I180-F1
#
_cell.length_a   1.000
_cell.length_b   1.000
_cell.length_c   1.000
_cell.angle_alpha   90.00
_cell.angle_beta   90.00
_cell.angle_gamma   90.00
#
_symmetry.space_group_name_H-M   'P 1'
#
loop_
_entity.id
_entity.type
_entity.pdbx_description
1 polymer ?
#
loop_
_entity_poly.entity_id
_entity_poly.type
_entity_poly.pdbx_seq_one_letter_code
_entity_poly.pdbx_strand_id
1 'polypeptide(L)'
;LCIALAINAQNFKFGHINSDQLLAAMPEYDSAQQKIQDLRDQYDLELEQIQVEINKKIEQFNQNEATMTNLIREAKASEIQEMQMRLQNFAQTAQQDLQQQSMVFIQPVMDKARNAISAVAKEKGLIYVFDLSQGNPVYTSEESLNLLPLVKANLGLE
;
A
#
# COMPACT_ATOMS: atom_id res chain seq x y z
N LEU A 1 39.06 42.00 32.88
CA LEU A 1 38.16 42.18 31.71
C LEU A 1 37.38 40.88 31.56
N CYS A 2 36.15 40.78 32.07
CA CYS A 2 35.31 39.59 31.88
C CYS A 2 34.53 39.76 30.58
N ILE A 3 34.85 38.96 29.56
CA ILE A 3 34.09 38.91 28.31
C ILE A 3 32.84 38.08 28.59
N ALA A 4 31.68 38.74 28.69
CA ALA A 4 30.40 38.06 28.76
C ALA A 4 30.10 37.40 27.40
N LEU A 5 30.16 36.08 27.34
CA LEU A 5 29.68 35.31 26.19
C LEU A 5 28.15 35.42 26.17
N ALA A 6 27.61 36.18 25.21
CA ALA A 6 26.19 36.17 24.92
C ALA A 6 25.82 34.79 24.34
N ILE A 7 25.19 33.95 25.17
CA ILE A 7 24.58 32.70 24.72
C ILE A 7 23.35 33.09 23.90
N ASN A 8 23.48 33.11 22.57
CA ASN A 8 22.31 33.17 21.70
C ASN A 8 21.56 31.84 21.86
N ALA A 9 20.41 31.85 22.52
CA ALA A 9 19.50 30.70 22.52
C ALA A 9 19.11 30.41 21.06
N GLN A 10 19.51 29.27 20.53
CA GLN A 10 19.05 28.84 19.21
C GLN A 10 17.57 28.48 19.31
N ASN A 11 16.70 29.34 18.76
CA ASN A 11 15.29 29.04 18.61
C ASN A 11 15.11 27.99 17.51
N PHE A 12 15.07 26.72 17.91
CA PHE A 12 14.73 25.61 17.04
C PHE A 12 13.26 25.69 16.65
N LYS A 13 12.98 25.66 15.34
CA LYS A 13 11.61 25.68 14.82
C LYS A 13 11.18 24.27 14.43
N PHE A 14 10.04 23.86 14.95
CA PHE A 14 9.44 22.56 14.69
C PHE A 14 8.12 22.74 13.96
N GLY A 15 7.75 21.74 13.17
CA GLY A 15 6.41 21.66 12.60
C GLY A 15 5.81 20.27 12.77
N HIS A 16 4.54 20.17 12.41
CA HIS A 16 3.81 18.92 12.37
C HIS A 16 2.94 18.85 11.13
N ILE A 17 2.61 17.65 10.70
CA ILE A 17 1.67 17.37 9.63
C ILE A 17 0.93 16.08 9.94
N ASN A 18 -0.27 15.92 9.39
CA ASN A 18 -0.90 14.60 9.29
C ASN A 18 -0.73 14.10 7.86
N SER A 19 0.16 13.11 7.65
CA SER A 19 0.43 12.57 6.32
C SER A 19 -0.79 11.92 5.69
N ASP A 20 -1.65 11.27 6.47
CA ASP A 20 -2.82 10.56 5.96
C ASP A 20 -3.82 11.55 5.37
N GLN A 21 -4.04 12.67 6.05
CA GLN A 21 -4.87 13.77 5.52
C GLN A 21 -4.27 14.40 4.27
N LEU A 22 -2.94 14.51 4.19
CA LEU A 22 -2.27 15.00 3.01
C LEU A 22 -2.46 14.04 1.82
N LEU A 23 -2.18 12.75 2.02
CA LEU A 23 -2.30 11.72 1.00
C LEU A 23 -3.74 11.59 0.51
N ALA A 24 -4.73 11.62 1.42
CA ALA A 24 -6.15 11.59 1.06
C ALA A 24 -6.61 12.81 0.25
N ALA A 25 -5.87 13.92 0.30
CA ALA A 25 -6.15 15.10 -0.52
C ALA A 25 -5.48 15.04 -1.91
N MET A 26 -4.59 14.07 -2.16
CA MET A 26 -3.85 13.95 -3.42
C MET A 26 -4.61 13.05 -4.41
N PRO A 27 -5.01 13.55 -5.60
CA PRO A 27 -5.72 12.75 -6.60
C PRO A 27 -4.93 11.51 -7.07
N GLU A 28 -3.60 11.57 -7.02
CA GLU A 28 -2.75 10.44 -7.37
C GLU A 28 -2.84 9.30 -6.36
N TYR A 29 -3.24 9.59 -5.11
CA TYR A 29 -3.48 8.57 -4.09
C TYR A 29 -4.68 7.71 -4.46
N ASP A 30 -5.82 8.33 -4.82
CA ASP A 30 -7.01 7.62 -5.30
C ASP A 30 -6.70 6.79 -6.54
N SER A 31 -5.92 7.35 -7.47
CA SER A 31 -5.48 6.65 -8.67
C SER A 31 -4.61 5.42 -8.35
N ALA A 32 -3.75 5.51 -7.34
CA ALA A 32 -2.94 4.38 -6.88
C ALA A 32 -3.80 3.32 -6.18
N GLN A 33 -4.76 3.72 -5.34
CA GLN A 33 -5.72 2.82 -4.70
C GLN A 33 -6.55 2.06 -5.74
N GLN A 34 -7.00 2.74 -6.80
CA GLN A 34 -7.75 2.08 -7.87
C GLN A 34 -6.91 1.01 -8.58
N LYS A 35 -5.63 1.28 -8.88
CA LYS A 35 -4.74 0.27 -9.47
C LYS A 35 -4.54 -0.96 -8.58
N ILE A 36 -4.47 -0.75 -7.26
CA ILE A 36 -4.37 -1.85 -6.28
C ILE A 36 -5.66 -2.67 -6.28
N GLN A 37 -6.81 -2.01 -6.30
CA GLN A 37 -8.11 -2.68 -6.35
C GLN A 37 -8.28 -3.48 -7.66
N ASP A 38 -7.97 -2.87 -8.80
CA ASP A 38 -8.06 -3.52 -10.11
C ASP A 38 -7.17 -4.77 -10.17
N LEU A 39 -5.96 -4.71 -9.60
CA LEU A 39 -5.05 -5.85 -9.56
C LEU A 39 -5.56 -6.97 -8.65
N ARG A 40 -6.14 -6.62 -7.49
CA ARG A 40 -6.79 -7.59 -6.61
C ARG A 40 -7.93 -8.29 -7.33
N ASP A 41 -8.80 -7.53 -7.98
CA ASP A 41 -9.96 -8.07 -8.71
C ASP A 41 -9.52 -9.01 -9.84
N GLN A 42 -8.41 -8.72 -10.52
CA GLN A 42 -7.82 -9.62 -11.52
C GLN A 42 -7.37 -10.95 -10.92
N TYR A 43 -6.75 -10.94 -9.73
CA TYR A 43 -6.36 -12.18 -9.05
C TYR A 43 -7.54 -12.98 -8.53
N ASP A 44 -8.54 -12.30 -7.97
CA ASP A 44 -9.75 -12.94 -7.47
C ASP A 44 -10.52 -13.62 -8.62
N LEU A 45 -10.60 -12.96 -9.78
CA LEU A 45 -11.22 -13.53 -10.97
C LEU A 45 -10.47 -14.78 -11.48
N GLU A 46 -9.13 -14.76 -11.49
CA GLU A 46 -8.34 -15.91 -11.93
C GLU A 46 -8.46 -17.09 -10.95
N LEU A 47 -8.47 -16.82 -9.64
CA LEU A 47 -8.75 -17.82 -8.61
C LEU A 47 -10.12 -18.47 -8.81
N GLU A 48 -11.16 -17.68 -9.04
CA GLU A 48 -12.51 -18.16 -9.31
C GLU A 48 -12.55 -19.03 -10.56
N GLN A 49 -11.91 -18.60 -11.66
CA GLN A 49 -11.85 -19.34 -12.91
C GLN A 49 -11.21 -20.72 -12.72
N ILE A 50 -10.07 -20.80 -12.04
CA ILE A 50 -9.38 -22.07 -11.75
C ILE A 50 -10.27 -22.96 -10.85
N GLN A 51 -10.93 -22.38 -9.84
CA GLN A 51 -11.81 -23.14 -8.95
C GLN A 51 -13.02 -23.73 -9.68
N VAL A 52 -13.63 -22.97 -10.59
CA VAL A 52 -14.74 -23.45 -11.46
C VAL A 52 -14.27 -24.59 -12.35
N GLU A 53 -13.10 -24.47 -12.96
CA GLU A 53 -12.48 -25.54 -13.77
C GLU A 53 -12.24 -26.82 -12.96
N ILE A 54 -11.72 -26.70 -11.73
CA ILE A 54 -11.53 -27.84 -10.81
C ILE A 54 -12.88 -28.52 -10.50
N ASN A 55 -13.90 -27.73 -10.13
CA ASN A 55 -15.22 -28.26 -9.79
C ASN A 55 -15.85 -29.01 -10.95
N LYS A 56 -15.75 -28.46 -12.17
CA LYS A 56 -16.22 -29.11 -13.39
C LYS A 56 -15.51 -30.44 -13.66
N LYS A 57 -14.19 -30.52 -13.45
CA LYS A 57 -13.43 -31.77 -13.63
C LYS A 57 -13.80 -32.82 -12.58
N ILE A 58 -14.02 -32.41 -11.33
CA ILE A 58 -14.51 -33.30 -10.27
C ILE A 58 -15.90 -33.86 -10.63
N GLU A 59 -16.82 -33.00 -11.09
CA GLU A 59 -18.14 -33.44 -11.51
C GLU A 59 -18.06 -34.44 -12.67
N GLN A 60 -17.28 -34.13 -13.70
CA GLN A 60 -17.07 -35.01 -14.85
C GLN A 60 -16.41 -36.35 -14.46
N PHE A 61 -15.47 -36.32 -13.52
CA PHE A 61 -14.84 -37.52 -12.97
C PHE A 61 -15.89 -38.42 -12.32
N ASN A 62 -16.68 -37.86 -11.39
CA ASN A 62 -17.71 -38.60 -10.64
C ASN A 62 -18.79 -39.19 -11.56
N GLN A 63 -19.23 -38.45 -12.58
CA GLN A 63 -20.25 -38.91 -13.53
C GLN A 63 -19.79 -40.11 -14.36
N ASN A 64 -18.50 -40.18 -14.71
CA ASN A 64 -17.98 -41.16 -15.66
C ASN A 64 -17.15 -42.27 -15.00
N GLU A 65 -16.85 -42.18 -13.70
CA GLU A 65 -15.91 -43.04 -12.97
C GLU A 65 -16.14 -44.54 -13.18
N ALA A 66 -17.40 -44.97 -13.18
CA ALA A 66 -17.81 -46.37 -13.35
C ALA A 66 -17.50 -46.93 -14.75
N THR A 67 -17.33 -46.05 -15.75
CA THR A 67 -17.03 -46.41 -17.14
C THR A 67 -15.55 -46.28 -17.49
N MET A 68 -14.74 -45.69 -16.58
CA MET A 68 -13.31 -45.49 -16.81
C MET A 68 -12.49 -46.75 -16.50
N THR A 69 -11.43 -46.96 -17.27
CA THR A 69 -10.36 -47.89 -16.89
C THR A 69 -9.57 -47.33 -15.70
N ASN A 70 -8.85 -48.18 -14.97
CA ASN A 70 -8.05 -47.74 -13.82
C ASN A 70 -7.02 -46.67 -14.21
N LEU A 71 -6.32 -46.87 -15.33
CA LEU A 71 -5.33 -45.91 -15.82
C LEU A 71 -5.94 -44.53 -16.10
N ILE A 72 -7.12 -44.48 -16.73
CA ILE A 72 -7.82 -43.21 -17.01
C ILE A 72 -8.27 -42.55 -15.70
N ARG A 73 -8.79 -43.34 -14.75
CA ARG A 73 -9.21 -42.84 -13.44
C ARG A 73 -8.04 -42.21 -12.69
N GLU A 74 -6.90 -42.91 -12.62
CA GLU A 74 -5.69 -42.41 -11.95
C GLU A 74 -5.17 -41.12 -12.60
N ALA A 75 -5.11 -41.06 -13.93
CA ALA A 75 -4.67 -39.86 -14.65
C ALA A 75 -5.58 -38.65 -14.37
N LYS A 76 -6.91 -38.84 -14.34
CA LYS A 76 -7.87 -37.77 -14.04
C LYS A 76 -7.83 -37.30 -12.59
N ALA A 77 -7.66 -38.22 -11.64
CA ALA A 77 -7.47 -37.88 -10.24
C ALA A 77 -6.18 -37.06 -10.02
N SER A 78 -5.09 -37.45 -10.66
CA SER A 78 -3.82 -36.71 -10.64
C SER A 78 -3.98 -35.30 -11.23
N GLU A 79 -4.66 -35.17 -12.37
CA GLU A 79 -4.94 -33.86 -13.01
C GLU A 79 -5.68 -32.91 -12.05
N ILE A 80 -6.71 -33.39 -11.36
CA ILE A 80 -7.47 -32.62 -10.37
C ILE A 80 -6.57 -32.22 -9.19
N GLN A 81 -5.79 -33.16 -8.65
CA GLN A 81 -4.88 -32.89 -7.54
C GLN A 81 -3.83 -31.83 -7.90
N GLU A 82 -3.23 -31.93 -9.09
CA GLU A 82 -2.28 -30.94 -9.59
C GLU A 82 -2.90 -29.56 -9.73
N MET A 83 -4.15 -29.47 -10.20
CA MET A 83 -4.87 -28.20 -10.27
C MET A 83 -5.12 -27.60 -8.89
N GLN A 84 -5.49 -28.41 -7.90
CA GLN A 84 -5.67 -27.94 -6.53
C GLN A 84 -4.36 -27.39 -5.94
N MET A 85 -3.23 -28.07 -6.20
CA MET A 85 -1.91 -27.55 -5.80
C MET A 85 -1.57 -26.24 -6.50
N ARG A 86 -1.85 -26.13 -7.81
CA ARG A 86 -1.65 -24.88 -8.57
C ARG A 86 -2.50 -23.74 -8.03
N LEU A 87 -3.76 -23.99 -7.67
CA LEU A 87 -4.64 -23.00 -7.07
C LEU A 87 -4.08 -22.46 -5.75
N GLN A 88 -3.61 -23.35 -4.86
CA GLN A 88 -2.99 -22.94 -3.60
C GLN A 88 -1.72 -22.11 -3.80
N ASN A 89 -0.85 -22.54 -4.72
CA ASN A 89 0.36 -21.79 -5.05
C ASN A 89 0.02 -20.42 -5.66
N PHE A 90 -0.94 -20.37 -6.58
CA PHE A 90 -1.38 -19.11 -7.18
C PHE A 90 -1.91 -18.14 -6.11
N ALA A 91 -2.77 -18.60 -5.19
CA ALA A 91 -3.28 -17.75 -4.11
C ALA A 91 -2.14 -17.15 -3.25
N GLN A 92 -1.13 -17.95 -2.92
CA GLN A 92 0.02 -17.48 -2.14
C GLN A 92 0.85 -16.45 -2.93
N THR A 93 1.17 -16.75 -4.19
CA THR A 93 1.98 -15.86 -5.03
C THR A 93 1.23 -14.57 -5.37
N ALA A 94 -0.07 -14.63 -5.67
CA ALA A 94 -0.92 -13.47 -5.90
C ALA A 94 -0.95 -12.53 -4.69
N GLN A 95 -1.04 -13.08 -3.47
CA GLN A 95 -0.99 -12.26 -2.25
C GLN A 95 0.36 -11.56 -2.06
N GLN A 96 1.47 -12.23 -2.37
CA GLN A 96 2.80 -11.65 -2.31
C GLN A 96 2.99 -10.57 -3.37
N ASP A 97 2.60 -10.84 -4.61
CA ASP A 97 2.70 -9.87 -5.71
C ASP A 97 1.81 -8.66 -5.43
N LEU A 98 0.57 -8.84 -4.96
CA LEU A 98 -0.32 -7.75 -4.59
C LEU A 98 0.34 -6.81 -3.57
N GLN A 99 1.02 -7.33 -2.55
CA GLN A 99 1.75 -6.51 -1.58
C GLN A 99 2.89 -5.74 -2.25
N GLN A 100 3.68 -6.40 -3.10
CA GLN A 100 4.79 -5.77 -3.80
C GLN A 100 4.32 -4.67 -4.75
N GLN A 101 3.31 -4.94 -5.57
CA GLN A 101 2.75 -3.97 -6.51
C GLN A 101 2.05 -2.82 -5.79
N SER A 102 1.39 -3.08 -4.65
CA SER A 102 0.81 -2.01 -3.83
C SER A 102 1.87 -1.01 -3.38
N MET A 103 3.05 -1.48 -2.97
CA MET A 103 4.17 -0.60 -2.64
C MET A 103 4.65 0.18 -3.87
N VAL A 104 4.77 -0.46 -5.03
CA VAL A 104 5.19 0.19 -6.28
C VAL A 104 4.20 1.29 -6.71
N PHE A 105 2.90 1.06 -6.57
CA PHE A 105 1.87 2.03 -6.95
C PHE A 105 1.79 3.21 -5.97
N ILE A 106 2.00 2.97 -4.68
CA ILE A 106 1.91 4.02 -3.65
C ILE A 106 3.18 4.87 -3.56
N GLN A 107 4.36 4.29 -3.86
CA GLN A 107 5.66 4.94 -3.63
C GLN A 107 5.79 6.31 -4.32
N PRO A 108 5.37 6.51 -5.58
CA PRO A 108 5.46 7.83 -6.23
C PRO A 108 4.62 8.91 -5.52
N VAL A 109 3.47 8.52 -4.95
CA VAL A 109 2.60 9.42 -4.20
C VAL A 109 3.27 9.81 -2.88
N MET A 110 3.85 8.83 -2.19
CA MET A 110 4.64 9.06 -0.97
C MET A 110 5.83 9.97 -1.22
N ASP A 111 6.56 9.76 -2.31
CA ASP A 111 7.71 10.58 -2.68
C ASP A 111 7.29 12.02 -3.02
N LYS A 112 6.18 12.19 -3.74
CA LYS A 112 5.61 13.53 -4.03
C LYS A 112 5.22 14.26 -2.75
N ALA A 113 4.53 13.59 -1.83
CA ALA A 113 4.15 14.15 -0.53
C ALA A 113 5.39 14.54 0.29
N ARG A 114 6.37 13.63 0.41
CA ARG A 114 7.61 13.87 1.14
C ARG A 114 8.41 15.05 0.58
N ASN A 115 8.47 15.18 -0.74
CA ASN A 115 9.17 16.27 -1.41
C ASN A 115 8.48 17.61 -1.13
N ALA A 116 7.15 17.68 -1.18
CA ALA A 116 6.40 18.88 -0.86
C ALA A 116 6.55 19.29 0.61
N ILE A 117 6.46 18.32 1.55
CA ILE A 117 6.74 18.54 2.98
C ILE A 117 8.15 19.10 3.16
N SER A 118 9.14 18.50 2.51
CA SER A 118 10.54 18.92 2.60
C SER A 118 10.77 20.32 2.04
N ALA A 119 10.10 20.69 0.95
CA ALA A 119 10.19 22.02 0.35
C ALA A 119 9.63 23.09 1.30
N VAL A 120 8.42 22.87 1.82
CA VAL A 120 7.78 23.80 2.78
C VAL A 120 8.58 23.89 4.08
N ALA A 121 9.05 22.76 4.61
CA ALA A 121 9.85 22.74 5.84
C ALA A 121 11.15 23.56 5.71
N LYS A 122 11.85 23.42 4.57
CA LYS A 122 13.06 24.20 4.26
C LYS A 122 12.73 25.69 4.13
N GLU A 123 11.66 26.06 3.44
CA GLU A 123 11.23 27.45 3.29
C GLU A 123 10.92 28.10 4.65
N LYS A 124 10.30 27.34 5.57
CA LYS A 124 9.96 27.82 6.92
C LYS A 124 11.10 27.71 7.93
N GLY A 125 12.26 27.19 7.52
CA GLY A 125 13.45 27.04 8.38
C GLY A 125 13.22 26.06 9.53
N LEU A 126 12.43 25.01 9.32
CA LEU A 126 12.15 23.99 10.33
C LEU A 126 13.30 22.98 10.40
N ILE A 127 13.62 22.54 11.62
CA ILE A 127 14.65 21.52 11.84
C ILE A 127 14.08 20.10 11.86
N TYR A 128 12.80 19.96 12.23
CA TYR A 128 12.07 18.70 12.23
C TYR A 128 10.59 18.94 11.91
N VAL A 129 9.99 17.96 11.24
CA VAL A 129 8.55 17.86 11.04
C VAL A 129 8.10 16.52 11.61
N PHE A 130 7.11 16.57 12.51
CA PHE A 130 6.51 15.36 13.08
C PHE A 130 5.25 14.96 12.32
N ASP A 131 5.08 13.66 12.13
CA ASP A 131 3.89 13.11 11.48
C ASP A 131 2.90 12.55 12.49
N LEU A 132 1.77 13.24 12.62
CA LEU A 132 0.71 12.93 13.57
C LEU A 132 -0.08 11.68 13.19
N SER A 133 0.02 11.18 11.95
CA SER A 133 -0.64 9.93 11.51
C SER A 133 -0.23 8.72 12.35
N GLN A 134 1.02 8.74 12.85
CA GLN A 134 1.61 7.65 13.64
C GLN A 134 1.38 7.80 15.15
N GLY A 135 0.49 8.70 15.58
CA GLY A 135 0.21 8.96 17.00
C GLY A 135 1.35 9.63 17.77
N ASN A 136 2.31 10.24 17.07
CA ASN A 136 3.44 10.95 17.66
C ASN A 136 3.61 12.36 17.04
N PRO A 137 4.05 13.37 17.81
CA PRO A 137 4.19 13.38 19.26
C PRO A 137 2.83 13.29 19.97
N VAL A 138 2.87 12.87 21.23
CA VAL A 138 1.68 12.78 22.11
C VAL A 138 1.02 14.14 22.35
N TYR A 139 1.79 15.23 22.22
CA TYR A 139 1.34 16.60 22.42
C TYR A 139 1.95 17.54 21.37
N THR A 140 1.15 18.49 20.91
CA THR A 140 1.60 19.63 20.10
C THR A 140 1.12 20.92 20.76
N SER A 141 1.96 21.96 20.74
CA SER A 141 1.59 23.32 21.16
C SER A 141 1.41 24.22 19.93
N GLU A 142 0.84 25.40 20.15
CA GLU A 142 0.70 26.46 19.12
C GLU A 142 2.05 26.95 18.55
N GLU A 143 3.17 26.65 19.22
CA GLU A 143 4.51 26.97 18.72
C GLU A 143 4.96 26.05 17.58
N SER A 144 4.32 24.87 17.45
CA SER A 144 4.58 23.93 16.37
C SER A 144 3.79 24.33 15.13
N LEU A 145 4.49 24.60 14.03
CA LEU A 145 3.84 25.01 12.78
C LEU A 145 3.08 23.83 12.16
N ASN A 146 1.78 23.98 11.93
CA ASN A 146 1.01 23.03 11.12
C ASN A 146 1.36 23.20 9.62
N LEU A 147 1.97 22.18 9.02
CA LEU A 147 2.35 22.21 7.61
C LEU A 147 1.22 21.82 6.66
N LEU A 148 0.18 21.12 7.12
CA LEU A 148 -0.85 20.57 6.22
C LEU A 148 -1.42 21.61 5.24
N PRO A 149 -1.94 22.78 5.68
CA PRO A 149 -2.46 23.78 4.73
C PRO A 149 -1.38 24.35 3.80
N LEU A 150 -0.14 24.47 4.27
CA LEU A 150 0.97 25.00 3.48
C LEU A 150 1.44 24.02 2.40
N VAL A 151 1.47 22.73 2.73
CA VAL A 151 1.86 21.66 1.81
C VAL A 151 0.75 21.40 0.80
N LYS A 152 -0.52 21.43 1.22
CA LYS A 152 -1.68 21.42 0.32
C LYS A 152 -1.57 22.55 -0.73
N ALA A 153 -1.33 23.79 -0.29
CA ALA A 153 -1.12 24.92 -1.19
C ALA A 153 0.09 24.72 -2.14
N ASN A 154 1.21 24.19 -1.64
CA ASN A 154 2.38 23.87 -2.46
C ASN A 154 2.10 22.83 -3.56
N LEU A 155 1.19 21.90 -3.29
CA LEU A 155 0.73 20.87 -4.22
C LEU A 155 -0.44 21.32 -5.11
N GLY A 156 -0.99 22.53 -4.91
CA GLY A 156 -2.17 23.02 -5.61
C GLY A 156 -3.48 22.35 -5.20
N LEU A 157 -3.55 21.87 -3.95
CA LEU A 157 -4.72 21.24 -3.35
C LEU A 157 -5.40 22.27 -2.44
N GLU A 158 -6.62 22.71 -2.74
CA GLU A 158 -7.38 23.61 -1.86
C GLU A 158 -8.08 22.86 -0.72
#